data_AF-A0A941NSY2-F1
#
_entry.id   AF-A0A941NSY2-F1
#
_cell.length_a   1.000
_cell.length_b   1.000
_cell.length_c   1.000
_cell.angle_alpha   90.00
_cell.angle_beta   90.00
_cell.angle_gamma   90.00
#
_symmetry.space_group_name_H-M   'P 1'
#
loop_
_entity.id
_entity.type
_entity.pdbx_description
1 polymer ?
#
loop_
_entity_poly.entity_id
_entity_poly.type
_entity_poly.pdbx_seq_one_letter_code
_entity_poly.pdbx_strand_id
1 'polypeptide(L)' 'MMQYKGFVANYHYVSEAGVFVAEIFHAKDTISFSATTLKKLEEAMRLAVEDYIQFSKESSSIEFSLS' A
#
# COMPACT_ATOMS: atom_id res chain seq x y z
N MET A 1 -9.88 -10.20 3.83
CA MET A 1 -8.55 -9.95 4.41
C MET A 1 -7.53 -10.21 3.32
N MET A 2 -6.68 -9.23 3.00
CA MET A 2 -5.61 -9.38 2.00
C MET A 2 -4.27 -9.37 2.71
N GLN A 3 -3.34 -10.19 2.25
CA GLN A 3 -2.00 -10.29 2.82
C GLN A 3 -0.97 -10.10 1.71
N TYR A 4 -0.04 -9.16 1.91
CA TYR A 4 1.03 -8.90 0.95
C TYR A 4 2.34 -8.63 1.68
N LYS A 5 3.38 -9.43 1.42
CA LYS A 5 4.71 -9.29 2.04
C LYS A 5 4.69 -9.15 3.57
N GLY A 6 3.73 -9.78 4.26
CA GLY A 6 3.55 -9.69 5.72
C GLY A 6 2.67 -8.53 6.19
N PHE A 7 2.20 -7.67 5.28
CA PHE A 7 1.20 -6.64 5.56
C PHE A 7 -0.19 -7.23 5.45
N VAL A 8 -1.04 -6.96 6.44
CA VAL A 8 -2.44 -7.40 6.47
C VAL A 8 -3.33 -6.19 6.21
N ALA A 9 -4.14 -6.26 5.17
CA ALA A 9 -5.16 -5.26 4.83
C ALA A 9 -6.55 -5.83 5.09
N ASN A 10 -7.38 -5.04 5.77
CA ASN A 10 -8.81 -5.27 5.83
C ASN A 10 -9.48 -4.44 4.76
N TYR A 11 -10.48 -5.00 4.07
CA TYR A 11 -11.24 -4.25 3.08
C TYR A 11 -12.73 -4.49 3.28
N HIS A 12 -13.51 -3.47 2.99
CA HIS A 12 -14.96 -3.48 3.01
C HIS A 12 -15.51 -2.84 1.74
N TYR A 13 -16.67 -3.31 1.31
CA TYR A 13 -17.36 -2.74 0.16
C TYR A 13 -18.43 -1.77 0.65
N VAL A 14 -18.36 -0.53 0.19
CA VAL A 14 -19.36 0.50 0.48
C VAL A 14 -20.33 0.51 -0.70
N SER A 15 -21.47 -0.16 -0.54
CA SER A 15 -22.49 -0.26 -1.59
C SER A 15 -23.10 1.10 -1.95
N GLU A 16 -23.15 2.04 -1.01
CA GLU A 16 -23.67 3.40 -1.22
C GLU A 16 -22.81 4.21 -2.19
N ALA A 17 -21.50 4.01 -2.16
CA ALA A 17 -20.53 4.68 -3.04
C ALA A 17 -20.09 3.79 -4.22
N GLY A 18 -20.38 2.49 -4.17
CA GLY A 18 -19.96 1.53 -5.19
C GLY A 18 -18.45 1.26 -5.21
N VAL A 19 -17.76 1.44 -4.08
CA VAL A 19 -16.29 1.32 -3.99
C VAL A 19 -15.86 0.36 -2.88
N PHE A 20 -14.70 -0.24 -3.09
CA PHE A 20 -13.97 -0.99 -2.08
C PHE A 20 -13.03 -0.04 -1.33
N VAL A 21 -13.09 -0.07 -0.02
CA VAL A 21 -12.19 0.66 0.87
C VAL A 21 -11.34 -0.37 1.60
N ALA A 22 -10.02 -0.20 1.57
CA ALA A 22 -9.05 -1.04 2.27
C ALA A 22 -8.21 -0.23 3.25
N GLU A 23 -7.87 -0.83 4.37
CA GLU A 23 -7.09 -0.24 5.45
C GLU A 23 -5.98 -1.21 5.85
N ILE A 24 -4.74 -0.75 5.78
CA ILE A 24 -3.55 -1.47 6.24
C ILE A 24 -3.18 -0.93 7.61
N PHE A 25 -3.11 -1.83 8.59
CA PHE A 25 -2.58 -1.52 9.91
C PHE A 25 -1.09 -1.83 9.94
N HIS A 26 -0.24 -0.81 9.98
CA HIS A 26 1.20 -0.99 10.12
C HIS A 26 1.76 -0.20 11.30
N ALA A 27 1.97 -0.88 12.43
CA ALA A 27 2.72 -0.52 13.65
C ALA A 27 2.48 0.87 14.30
N LYS A 28 2.42 1.96 13.54
CA LYS A 28 2.15 3.34 13.95
C LYS A 28 1.19 4.11 13.03
N ASP A 29 1.04 3.70 11.78
CA ASP A 29 0.23 4.42 10.79
C ASP A 29 -0.84 3.50 10.19
N THR A 30 -2.02 4.08 9.98
CA THR A 30 -3.11 3.42 9.25
C THR A 30 -3.15 4.02 7.86
N ILE A 31 -2.93 3.19 6.84
CA ILE A 31 -2.99 3.63 5.46
C ILE A 31 -4.29 3.13 4.83
N SER A 32 -5.15 4.06 4.42
CA SER A 32 -6.44 3.78 3.80
C SER A 32 -6.41 4.02 2.29
N PHE A 33 -6.99 3.11 1.51
CA PHE A 33 -7.08 3.16 0.05
C PHE A 33 -8.51 2.88 -0.40
N SER A 34 -8.95 3.51 -1.48
CA SER A 34 -10.27 3.26 -2.07
C SER A 34 -10.14 2.95 -3.56
N ALA A 35 -10.85 1.94 -4.03
CA ALA A 35 -10.84 1.55 -5.43
C ALA A 35 -12.20 1.01 -5.87
N THR A 36 -12.50 1.12 -7.17
CA THR A 36 -13.74 0.58 -7.75
C THR A 36 -13.71 -0.92 -7.99
N THR A 37 -12.53 -1.55 -7.97
CA THR A 37 -12.37 -2.99 -8.17
C THR A 37 -11.31 -3.55 -7.25
N LEU A 38 -11.45 -4.83 -6.89
CA LEU A 38 -10.47 -5.55 -6.07
C LEU A 38 -9.06 -5.52 -6.68
N LYS A 39 -8.94 -5.62 -8.01
CA LYS A 39 -7.65 -5.56 -8.71
C LYS A 39 -6.93 -4.23 -8.47
N LYS A 40 -7.64 -3.10 -8.62
CA LYS A 40 -7.07 -1.77 -8.37
C LYS A 40 -6.74 -1.56 -6.90
N LEU A 41 -7.56 -2.11 -5.99
CA LEU A 41 -7.31 -2.08 -4.56
C LEU A 41 -6.00 -2.82 -4.21
N GLU A 42 -5.79 -3.98 -4.83
CA GLU A 42 -4.57 -4.77 -4.65
C GLU A 42 -3.33 -4.07 -5.24
N GLU A 43 -3.44 -3.49 -6.44
CA GLU A 43 -2.35 -2.70 -7.04
C GLU A 43 -1.98 -1.50 -6.18
N ALA A 44 -2.97 -0.75 -5.68
CA ALA A 44 -2.75 0.39 -4.78
C ALA A 44 -2.06 -0.04 -3.48
N MET A 45 -2.50 -1.15 -2.88
CA MET A 45 -1.87 -1.75 -1.69
C MET A 45 -0.41 -2.12 -1.97
N ARG A 46 -0.14 -2.80 -3.09
CA ARG A 46 1.21 -3.22 -3.48
C ARG A 46 2.12 -2.02 -3.69
N LEU A 47 1.68 -1.02 -4.45
CA LEU A 47 2.45 0.20 -4.72
C LEU A 47 2.80 0.93 -3.42
N ALA A 48 1.86 1.10 -2.50
CA ALA A 48 2.13 1.75 -1.22
C ALA A 48 3.13 0.97 -0.35
N VAL A 49 3.01 -0.36 -0.32
CA VAL A 49 3.97 -1.22 0.41
C VAL A 49 5.35 -1.19 -0.26
N GLU A 50 5.40 -1.22 -1.59
CA GLU A 50 6.67 -1.15 -2.32
C GLU A 50 7.35 0.21 -2.13
N ASP A 51 6.60 1.30 -2.18
CA ASP A 51 7.10 2.66 -1.94
C ASP A 51 7.67 2.80 -0.52
N TYR A 52 6.96 2.27 0.48
CA TYR A 52 7.44 2.22 1.87
C TYR A 52 8.74 1.41 2.01
N ILE A 53 8.81 0.24 1.37
CA ILE A 53 10.01 -0.62 1.40
C ILE A 53 11.17 0.05 0.62
N GLN A 54 10.88 0.70 -0.50
CA GLN A 54 11.85 1.39 -1.33
C GLN A 54 12.43 2.59 -0.58
N PHE A 55 11.60 3.40 0.07
CA PHE A 55 12.06 4.51 0.92
C PHE A 55 12.98 4.02 2.05
N SER A 56 12.71 2.86 2.63
CA SER A 56 13.59 2.23 3.63
C SER A 56 14.92 1.71 3.06
N LYS A 57 15.00 1.40 1.75
CA LYS A 57 16.22 0.92 1.09
C LYS A 57 17.04 2.03 0.44
N GLU A 58 16.41 3.14 0.06
CA GLU A 58 17.04 4.26 -0.66
C GLU A 58 18.15 4.95 0.17
N SER A 59 18.14 4.79 1.50
CA SER A 59 19.22 5.30 2.37
C SER A 59 20.55 4.53 2.25
N SER A 60 20.63 3.48 1.43
CA SER A 60 21.85 2.67 1.25
C SER A 60 22.53 2.83 -0.11
N SER A 61 22.01 3.65 -1.04
CA SER A 61 22.62 3.77 -2.38
C SER A 61 22.39 5.14 -3.01
N ILE A 62 22.87 6.20 -2.36
CA ILE A 62 23.36 7.37 -3.11
C ILE A 62 24.87 7.14 -3.30
N GLU A 63 25.22 6.26 -4.25
CA GLU A 63 26.54 6.30 -4.88
C GLU A 63 26.52 7.46 -5.88
N PHE A 64 27.15 8.56 -5.44
CA PHE A 64 28.08 9.36 -6.23
C PHE A 64 27.94 9.26 -7.76
N SER A 65 27.26 10.23 -8.38
CA SER A 65 27.55 10.60 -9.76
C SER A 65 27.92 12.08 -9.80
N LEU A 66 29.18 12.36 -9.46
CA LEU A 66 29.91 13.51 -9.98
C LEU A 66 30.20 13.22 -11.46
N SER A 67 29.57 13.97 -12.37
CA SER A 67 30.09 14.30 -13.70
C SER A 67 29.43 15.57 -14.21
#